data_AF-A0A947VVA7-F1
#
_entry.id   AF-A0A947VVA7-F1
#
_cell.length_a   1.000
_cell.length_b   1.000
_cell.length_c   1.000
_cell.angle_alpha   90.00
_cell.angle_beta   90.00
_cell.angle_gamma   90.00
#
_symmetry.space_group_name_H-M   'P 1'
#
loop_
_entity.id
_entity.type
_entity.pdbx_description
1 polymer ?
#
loop_
_entity_poly.entity_id
_entity_poly.type
_entity_poly.pdbx_seq_one_letter_code
_entity_poly.pdbx_strand_id
1 'polypeptide(L)'
;MTLPSPSQLLGAGNFLLWYPGQEDLLTQSLDWFFSPARFLGMSIPTGSGKSLSSLLLSKLSEARTVILTATKGLQEQYNRDTKQLGGAVVVGQNNFPCILVNSRLTADEGPCHDGIPCAIREQCPYRVQLKKALDANLVITNYAYWLAQTNFSSGLGDFGLMICDEGHSVFGAMENYLTIFISRLDIKSLGINFPESPDQWNVWQSWAEVSVPIAADAVNWMEQEMKGYRSRNQLVPSHVSRAYRTINGVHARLKRLSAVSEQWVIQKTYHGYRFVPKWVSNYSEHLFGKVPKIVLMSAILSHRSADYIGVPSNGSRAWIEMDSHFPPENTPIWHIPTARINYRTDDYGSTIWCSRIDQIIQRRLDRKGIVFTVSYERAKLLLSRSRFKDIMFT
;
A
#
# COMPACT_ATOMS: atom_id res chain seq x y z
N MET A 1 -30.97 25.40 4.74
CA MET A 1 -31.38 24.65 3.53
C MET A 1 -30.92 23.23 3.74
N THR A 2 -31.81 22.24 3.64
CA THR A 2 -31.42 20.81 3.72
C THR A 2 -30.68 20.44 2.44
N LEU A 3 -29.50 19.81 2.56
CA LEU A 3 -28.75 19.36 1.39
C LEU A 3 -29.57 18.28 0.64
N PRO A 4 -29.49 18.22 -0.70
CA PRO A 4 -30.04 17.09 -1.44
C PRO A 4 -29.46 15.77 -0.94
N SER A 5 -30.15 14.66 -1.18
CA SER A 5 -29.62 13.34 -0.80
C SER A 5 -28.29 13.05 -1.50
N PRO A 6 -27.42 12.18 -0.93
CA PRO A 6 -26.16 11.83 -1.57
C PRO A 6 -26.35 11.24 -2.97
N SER A 7 -27.39 10.43 -3.18
CA SER A 7 -27.77 9.89 -4.49
C SER A 7 -28.00 10.99 -5.54
N GLN A 8 -28.69 12.07 -5.16
CA GLN A 8 -28.96 13.22 -6.04
C GLN A 8 -27.69 14.01 -6.34
N LEU A 9 -26.83 14.22 -5.33
CA LEU A 9 -25.55 14.93 -5.49
C LEU A 9 -24.58 14.17 -6.38
N LEU A 10 -24.55 12.84 -6.25
CA LEU A 10 -23.68 11.98 -7.04
C LEU A 10 -24.24 11.68 -8.43
N GLY A 11 -25.56 11.78 -8.62
CA GLY A 11 -26.25 11.30 -9.82
C GLY A 11 -26.21 9.78 -9.94
N ALA A 12 -26.26 9.06 -8.82
CA ALA A 12 -26.18 7.60 -8.74
C ALA A 12 -27.41 7.02 -8.05
N GLY A 13 -27.78 5.77 -8.38
CA GLY A 13 -28.94 5.09 -7.79
C GLY A 13 -28.73 4.57 -6.36
N ASN A 14 -27.49 4.65 -5.85
CA ASN A 14 -27.11 4.21 -4.51
C ASN A 14 -27.01 5.42 -3.56
N PHE A 15 -26.88 5.18 -2.25
CA PHE A 15 -26.70 6.21 -1.22
C PHE A 15 -27.90 7.17 -1.06
N LEU A 16 -29.09 6.59 -0.82
CA LEU A 16 -30.35 7.35 -0.74
C LEU A 16 -30.45 8.29 0.48
N LEU A 17 -29.73 7.98 1.56
CA LEU A 17 -29.80 8.71 2.82
C LEU A 17 -28.40 9.06 3.32
N TRP A 18 -28.32 10.16 4.07
CA TRP A 18 -27.12 10.57 4.79
C TRP A 18 -26.86 9.67 5.99
N TYR A 19 -25.59 9.43 6.29
CA TYR A 19 -25.19 8.93 7.60
C TYR A 19 -25.24 10.08 8.63
N PRO A 20 -25.49 9.79 9.92
CA PRO A 20 -25.41 10.79 10.97
C PRO A 20 -24.10 11.59 10.93
N GLY A 21 -24.18 12.93 10.99
CA GLY A 21 -23.04 13.85 10.95
C GLY A 21 -22.34 14.00 9.58
N GLN A 22 -22.78 13.27 8.54
CA GLN A 22 -22.09 13.28 7.25
C GLN A 22 -22.28 14.58 6.45
N GLU A 23 -23.41 15.28 6.63
CA GLU A 23 -23.66 16.59 6.01
C GLU A 23 -22.66 17.64 6.52
N ASP A 24 -22.44 17.69 7.83
CA ASP A 24 -21.48 18.58 8.47
C ASP A 24 -20.05 18.23 8.06
N LEU A 25 -19.73 16.92 7.99
CA LEU A 25 -18.45 16.44 7.51
C LEU A 25 -18.19 16.90 6.06
N LEU A 26 -19.18 16.78 5.17
CA LEU A 26 -19.04 17.21 3.79
C LEU A 26 -18.82 18.73 3.69
N THR A 27 -19.60 19.50 4.44
CA THR A 27 -19.51 20.97 4.47
C THR A 27 -18.12 21.41 4.90
N GLN A 28 -17.62 20.90 6.03
CA GLN A 28 -16.26 21.19 6.52
C GLN A 28 -15.17 20.74 5.54
N SER A 29 -15.39 19.61 4.84
CA SER A 29 -14.46 19.12 3.82
C SER A 29 -14.40 20.05 2.60
N LEU A 30 -15.52 20.62 2.17
CA LEU A 30 -15.57 21.59 1.08
C LEU A 30 -14.95 22.93 1.49
N ASP A 31 -15.25 23.41 2.71
CA ASP A 31 -14.62 24.62 3.25
C ASP A 31 -13.09 24.48 3.28
N TRP A 32 -12.58 23.32 3.73
CA TRP A 32 -11.15 23.01 3.64
C TRP A 32 -10.65 22.98 2.19
N PHE A 33 -11.40 22.37 1.27
CA PHE A 33 -11.00 22.26 -0.12
C PHE A 33 -10.74 23.64 -0.73
N PHE A 34 -11.53 24.65 -0.40
CA PHE A 34 -11.34 26.03 -0.86
C PHE A 34 -10.42 26.88 0.02
N SER A 35 -10.02 26.40 1.20
CA SER A 35 -9.04 27.06 2.07
C SER A 35 -7.60 27.02 1.49
N PRO A 36 -6.62 27.75 2.05
CA PRO A 36 -5.21 27.60 1.65
C PRO A 36 -4.53 26.33 2.19
N ALA A 37 -5.15 25.57 3.11
CA ALA A 37 -4.55 24.38 3.69
C ALA A 37 -4.44 23.26 2.64
N ARG A 38 -3.26 22.64 2.56
CA ARG A 38 -2.97 21.55 1.60
C ARG A 38 -3.49 20.19 2.07
N PHE A 39 -3.49 19.96 3.38
CA PHE A 39 -3.81 18.66 3.99
C PHE A 39 -5.06 18.74 4.86
N LEU A 40 -5.86 17.68 4.84
CA LEU A 40 -6.97 17.45 5.75
C LEU A 40 -6.86 16.06 6.35
N GLY A 41 -6.70 15.98 7.66
CA GLY A 41 -6.87 14.74 8.39
C GLY A 41 -8.31 14.56 8.83
N MET A 42 -8.87 13.39 8.58
CA MET A 42 -10.22 13.01 8.97
C MET A 42 -10.16 11.76 9.87
N SER A 43 -10.41 11.96 11.16
CA SER A 43 -10.63 10.87 12.11
C SER A 43 -12.12 10.53 12.14
N ILE A 44 -12.52 9.54 11.33
CA ILE A 44 -13.93 9.18 11.13
C ILE A 44 -14.15 7.70 11.47
N PRO A 45 -15.01 7.39 12.46
CA PRO A 45 -15.32 6.03 12.86
C PRO A 45 -15.77 5.14 11.70
N THR A 46 -15.46 3.85 11.77
CA THR A 46 -15.98 2.85 10.82
C THR A 46 -17.51 2.87 10.83
N GLY A 47 -18.12 2.59 9.68
CA GLY A 47 -19.59 2.60 9.55
C GLY A 47 -20.22 3.98 9.34
N SER A 48 -19.45 5.07 9.41
CA SER A 48 -19.98 6.43 9.22
C SER A 48 -19.97 6.95 7.77
N GLY A 49 -19.81 6.05 6.79
CA GLY A 49 -19.87 6.42 5.38
C GLY A 49 -18.62 7.13 4.80
N LYS A 50 -17.41 6.88 5.33
CA LYS A 50 -16.15 7.46 4.81
C LYS A 50 -16.00 7.40 3.29
N SER A 51 -16.30 6.24 2.70
CA SER A 51 -16.23 6.06 1.25
C SER A 51 -17.22 6.99 0.53
N LEU A 52 -18.45 7.10 1.02
CA LEU A 52 -19.43 8.05 0.48
C LEU A 52 -18.97 9.50 0.61
N SER A 53 -18.39 9.88 1.75
CA SER A 53 -17.82 11.22 1.95
C SER A 53 -16.69 11.51 0.94
N SER A 54 -15.85 10.50 0.64
CA SER A 54 -14.81 10.60 -0.41
C SER A 54 -15.41 10.86 -1.79
N LEU A 55 -16.48 10.15 -2.14
CA LEU A 55 -17.16 10.30 -3.43
C LEU A 55 -17.85 11.65 -3.56
N LEU A 56 -18.52 12.11 -2.51
CA LEU A 56 -19.18 13.42 -2.49
C LEU A 56 -18.17 14.54 -2.62
N LEU A 57 -17.08 14.51 -1.86
CA LEU A 57 -16.00 15.50 -1.96
C LEU A 57 -15.36 15.49 -3.35
N SER A 58 -15.09 14.29 -3.89
CA SER A 58 -14.55 14.16 -5.25
C SER A 58 -15.48 14.76 -6.31
N LYS A 59 -16.79 14.50 -6.21
CA LYS A 59 -17.79 15.00 -7.15
C LYS A 59 -17.97 16.51 -7.06
N LEU A 60 -18.10 17.04 -5.86
CA LEU A 60 -18.45 18.45 -5.61
C LEU A 60 -17.25 19.40 -5.67
N SER A 61 -16.03 18.89 -5.49
CA SER A 61 -14.81 19.69 -5.72
C SER A 61 -14.52 19.93 -7.20
N GLU A 62 -15.15 19.16 -8.10
CA GLU A 62 -14.91 19.12 -9.55
C GLU A 62 -13.45 18.82 -9.97
N ALA A 63 -12.56 18.62 -9.00
CA ALA A 63 -11.16 18.32 -9.23
C ALA A 63 -10.99 16.89 -9.74
N ARG A 64 -10.04 16.71 -10.67
CA ARG A 64 -9.54 15.38 -11.00
C ARG A 64 -8.97 14.74 -9.74
N THR A 65 -9.58 13.64 -9.32
CA THR A 65 -9.38 13.02 -8.01
C THR A 65 -8.76 11.63 -8.15
N VAL A 66 -7.76 11.33 -7.30
CA VAL A 66 -7.26 9.98 -7.08
C VAL A 66 -7.63 9.50 -5.68
N ILE A 67 -8.25 8.33 -5.59
CA ILE A 67 -8.50 7.63 -4.32
C ILE A 67 -7.50 6.48 -4.20
N LEU A 68 -6.69 6.53 -3.14
CA LEU A 68 -5.72 5.51 -2.77
C LEU A 68 -6.29 4.64 -1.67
N THR A 69 -6.28 3.34 -1.89
CA THR A 69 -6.79 2.33 -0.94
C THR A 69 -5.67 1.47 -0.39
N ALA A 70 -5.81 1.03 0.87
CA ALA A 70 -4.85 0.16 1.53
C ALA A 70 -4.95 -1.32 1.11
N THR A 71 -6.15 -1.79 0.73
CA THR A 71 -6.41 -3.21 0.46
C THR A 71 -7.13 -3.41 -0.87
N LYS A 72 -6.95 -4.60 -1.48
CA LYS A 72 -7.66 -4.99 -2.70
C LYS A 72 -9.19 -5.01 -2.49
N GLY A 73 -9.66 -5.46 -1.33
CA GLY A 73 -11.09 -5.50 -1.01
C GLY A 73 -11.73 -4.10 -0.99
N LEU A 74 -11.04 -3.11 -0.41
CA LEU A 74 -11.50 -1.71 -0.45
C LEU A 74 -11.48 -1.17 -1.88
N GLN A 75 -10.42 -1.46 -2.65
CA GLN A 75 -10.33 -1.06 -4.05
C GLN A 75 -11.52 -1.60 -4.88
N GLU A 76 -11.90 -2.86 -4.67
CA GLU A 76 -13.06 -3.48 -5.30
C GLU A 76 -14.38 -2.86 -4.85
N GLN A 77 -14.49 -2.45 -3.59
CA GLN A 77 -15.65 -1.72 -3.09
C GLN A 77 -15.83 -0.39 -3.84
N TYR A 78 -14.78 0.43 -3.90
CA TYR A 78 -14.83 1.66 -4.69
C TYR A 78 -15.10 1.40 -6.18
N ASN A 79 -14.56 0.32 -6.76
CA ASN A 79 -14.85 -0.03 -8.15
C ASN A 79 -16.36 -0.22 -8.40
N ARG A 80 -17.06 -0.87 -7.46
CA ARG A 80 -18.51 -1.07 -7.55
C ARG A 80 -19.25 0.26 -7.39
N ASP A 81 -18.86 1.04 -6.41
CA ASP A 81 -19.58 2.27 -6.03
C ASP A 81 -19.37 3.43 -7.02
N THR A 82 -18.22 3.47 -7.70
CA THR A 82 -17.84 4.56 -8.61
C THR A 82 -18.18 4.31 -10.07
N LYS A 83 -18.64 3.10 -10.42
CA LYS A 83 -18.97 2.74 -11.82
C LYS A 83 -19.99 3.69 -12.46
N GLN A 84 -21.04 4.05 -11.73
CA GLN A 84 -22.06 5.00 -12.21
C GLN A 84 -21.55 6.45 -12.28
N LEU A 85 -20.44 6.74 -11.58
CA LEU A 85 -19.81 8.05 -11.53
C LEU A 85 -18.72 8.23 -12.61
N GLY A 86 -18.52 7.24 -13.47
CA GLY A 86 -17.42 7.24 -14.44
C GLY A 86 -16.03 7.02 -13.80
N GLY A 87 -15.98 6.44 -12.60
CA GLY A 87 -14.73 6.11 -11.93
C GLY A 87 -13.93 5.04 -12.69
N ALA A 88 -12.62 5.22 -12.78
CA ALA A 88 -11.70 4.28 -13.41
C ALA A 88 -10.75 3.65 -12.39
N VAL A 89 -10.82 2.33 -12.26
CA VAL A 89 -9.86 1.56 -11.46
C VAL A 89 -8.62 1.24 -12.29
N VAL A 90 -7.45 1.35 -11.68
CA VAL A 90 -6.18 0.88 -12.25
C VAL A 90 -5.36 0.05 -11.26
N VAL A 91 -4.84 -1.09 -11.74
CA VAL A 91 -4.02 -2.03 -10.96
C VAL A 91 -2.75 -2.44 -11.72
N GLY A 92 -1.82 -3.08 -11.01
CA GLY A 92 -0.54 -3.52 -11.56
C GLY A 92 -0.66 -4.50 -12.74
N GLN A 93 0.34 -4.46 -13.62
CA GLN A 93 0.44 -5.32 -14.81
C GLN A 93 0.35 -6.82 -14.51
N ASN A 94 0.83 -7.25 -13.35
CA ASN A 94 0.74 -8.64 -12.89
C ASN A 94 -0.69 -9.15 -12.68
N ASN A 95 -1.70 -8.26 -12.66
CA ASN A 95 -3.12 -8.64 -12.58
C ASN A 95 -3.72 -8.92 -13.97
N PHE A 96 -2.94 -8.80 -15.04
CA PHE A 96 -3.41 -8.99 -16.42
C PHE A 96 -2.63 -10.10 -17.11
N PRO A 97 -3.30 -11.06 -17.77
CA PRO A 97 -2.62 -12.01 -18.64
C PRO A 97 -2.07 -11.29 -19.88
N CYS A 98 -0.89 -11.72 -20.34
CA CYS A 98 -0.31 -11.27 -21.59
C CYS A 98 -0.94 -12.03 -22.75
N ILE A 99 -1.86 -11.37 -23.45
CA ILE A 99 -2.58 -11.95 -24.60
C ILE A 99 -1.67 -12.28 -25.80
N LEU A 100 -0.47 -11.68 -25.88
CA LEU A 100 0.48 -11.93 -27.00
C LEU A 100 1.04 -13.36 -26.96
N VAL A 101 1.15 -13.92 -25.77
CA VAL A 101 1.73 -15.24 -25.51
C VAL A 101 0.68 -16.22 -25.00
N ASN A 102 -0.57 -16.05 -25.46
CA ASN A 102 -1.71 -16.90 -25.09
C ASN A 102 -1.85 -17.09 -23.58
N SER A 103 -1.73 -16.00 -22.81
CA SER A 103 -1.91 -15.96 -21.35
C SER A 103 -0.94 -16.84 -20.55
N ARG A 104 0.18 -17.29 -21.14
CA ARG A 104 1.23 -18.05 -20.42
C ARG A 104 2.03 -17.20 -19.42
N LEU A 105 2.04 -15.90 -19.63
CA LEU A 105 2.72 -14.90 -18.81
C LEU A 105 1.72 -13.81 -18.44
N THR A 106 2.02 -13.06 -17.39
CA THR A 106 1.33 -11.81 -17.06
C THR A 106 1.93 -10.63 -17.83
N ALA A 107 1.23 -9.49 -17.86
CA ALA A 107 1.63 -8.34 -18.67
C ALA A 107 2.96 -7.70 -18.22
N ASP A 108 3.35 -7.84 -16.95
CA ASP A 108 4.65 -7.42 -16.39
C ASP A 108 5.81 -8.31 -16.86
N GLU A 109 5.52 -9.54 -17.26
CA GLU A 109 6.48 -10.46 -17.85
C GLU A 109 6.38 -10.50 -19.38
N GLY A 110 5.52 -9.65 -19.97
CA GLY A 110 5.26 -9.64 -21.40
C GLY A 110 6.52 -9.35 -22.24
N PRO A 111 6.68 -9.97 -23.42
CA PRO A 111 7.84 -9.75 -24.32
C PRO A 111 8.05 -8.30 -24.74
N CYS A 112 7.03 -7.45 -24.60
CA CYS A 112 7.10 -6.03 -24.90
C CYS A 112 8.05 -5.24 -23.98
N HIS A 113 8.37 -5.76 -22.79
CA HIS A 113 9.40 -5.22 -21.90
C HIS A 113 10.82 -5.57 -22.34
N ASP A 114 10.94 -6.59 -23.19
CA ASP A 114 12.22 -7.10 -23.69
C ASP A 114 12.62 -6.40 -25.02
N GLY A 115 11.82 -5.41 -25.45
CA GLY A 115 12.00 -4.63 -26.66
C GLY A 115 11.39 -5.24 -27.92
N ILE A 116 10.59 -6.31 -27.78
CA ILE A 116 9.85 -6.89 -28.90
C ILE A 116 8.62 -6.00 -29.20
N PRO A 117 8.45 -5.50 -30.44
CA PRO A 117 7.25 -4.77 -30.83
C PRO A 117 6.00 -5.60 -30.57
N CYS A 118 5.05 -5.06 -29.82
CA CYS A 118 3.81 -5.74 -29.49
C CYS A 118 2.73 -5.36 -30.50
N ALA A 119 2.39 -6.28 -31.42
CA ALA A 119 1.38 -6.05 -32.45
C ALA A 119 -0.03 -5.73 -31.89
N ILE A 120 -0.30 -6.16 -30.66
CA ILE A 120 -1.58 -6.00 -29.96
C ILE A 120 -1.49 -5.00 -28.79
N ARG A 121 -0.50 -4.09 -28.82
CA ARG A 121 -0.21 -3.13 -27.74
C ARG A 121 -1.45 -2.33 -27.34
N GLU A 122 -2.24 -1.89 -28.32
CA GLU A 122 -3.47 -1.12 -28.10
C GLU A 122 -4.63 -1.95 -27.54
N GLN A 123 -4.60 -3.28 -27.73
CA GLN A 123 -5.61 -4.20 -27.16
C GLN A 123 -5.14 -4.83 -25.84
N CYS A 124 -3.93 -4.55 -25.37
CA CYS A 124 -3.41 -5.09 -24.12
C CYS A 124 -4.33 -4.67 -22.95
N PRO A 125 -4.95 -5.62 -22.21
CA PRO A 125 -5.94 -5.30 -21.19
C PRO A 125 -5.46 -4.30 -20.14
N TYR A 126 -4.20 -4.43 -19.70
CA TYR A 126 -3.57 -3.48 -18.80
C TYR A 126 -3.48 -2.07 -19.41
N ARG A 127 -3.02 -1.95 -20.65
CA ARG A 127 -2.85 -0.65 -21.32
C ARG A 127 -4.19 0.04 -21.56
N VAL A 128 -5.21 -0.73 -21.91
CA VAL A 128 -6.59 -0.23 -22.04
C VAL A 128 -7.09 0.30 -20.69
N GLN A 129 -6.85 -0.41 -19.59
CA GLN A 129 -7.22 0.08 -18.25
C GLN A 129 -6.43 1.34 -17.87
N LEU A 130 -5.11 1.36 -18.11
CA LEU A 130 -4.28 2.53 -17.84
C LEU A 130 -4.77 3.76 -18.63
N LYS A 131 -5.07 3.61 -19.91
CA LYS A 131 -5.62 4.70 -20.73
C LYS A 131 -6.94 5.24 -20.17
N LYS A 132 -7.86 4.34 -19.81
CA LYS A 132 -9.12 4.74 -19.13
C LYS A 132 -8.88 5.53 -17.84
N ALA A 133 -7.87 5.16 -17.05
CA ALA A 133 -7.53 5.90 -15.83
C ALA A 133 -6.87 7.26 -16.12
N LEU A 134 -6.06 7.36 -17.18
CA LEU A 134 -5.49 8.64 -17.61
C LEU A 134 -6.59 9.62 -18.06
N ASP A 135 -7.61 9.12 -18.74
CA ASP A 135 -8.71 9.94 -19.28
C ASP A 135 -9.82 10.24 -18.24
N ALA A 136 -9.86 9.52 -17.12
CA ALA A 136 -10.92 9.65 -16.12
C ALA A 136 -10.70 10.81 -15.14
N ASN A 137 -11.81 11.42 -14.70
CA ASN A 137 -11.79 12.44 -13.65
C ASN A 137 -11.69 11.85 -12.23
N LEU A 138 -12.14 10.62 -12.03
CA LEU A 138 -12.06 9.90 -10.76
C LEU A 138 -11.29 8.60 -10.97
N VAL A 139 -10.11 8.50 -10.34
CA VAL A 139 -9.22 7.34 -10.47
C VAL A 139 -9.12 6.63 -9.13
N ILE A 140 -9.24 5.30 -9.14
CA ILE A 140 -9.17 4.47 -7.95
C ILE A 140 -7.98 3.53 -8.09
N THR A 141 -7.03 3.64 -7.18
CA THR A 141 -5.88 2.75 -7.13
C THR A 141 -5.48 2.40 -5.70
N ASN A 142 -4.36 1.71 -5.52
CA ASN A 142 -3.79 1.41 -4.21
C ASN A 142 -2.43 2.11 -4.05
N TYR A 143 -1.98 2.22 -2.79
CA TYR A 143 -0.73 2.92 -2.49
C TYR A 143 0.48 2.35 -3.25
N ALA A 144 0.59 1.03 -3.36
CA ALA A 144 1.72 0.39 -4.02
C ALA A 144 1.79 0.73 -5.52
N TYR A 145 0.64 0.67 -6.21
CA TYR A 145 0.57 1.03 -7.62
C TYR A 145 0.84 2.51 -7.83
N TRP A 146 0.25 3.38 -7.01
CA TRP A 146 0.50 4.83 -7.08
C TRP A 146 1.99 5.16 -6.92
N LEU A 147 2.62 4.66 -5.87
CA LEU A 147 4.03 4.92 -5.60
C LEU A 147 4.92 4.40 -6.75
N ALA A 148 4.64 3.20 -7.28
CA ALA A 148 5.39 2.67 -8.40
C ALA A 148 5.19 3.47 -9.69
N GLN A 149 3.95 3.80 -10.02
CA GLN A 149 3.59 4.49 -11.26
C GLN A 149 4.08 5.94 -11.30
N THR A 150 4.04 6.64 -10.16
CA THR A 150 4.46 8.04 -10.03
C THR A 150 5.98 8.20 -10.01
N ASN A 151 6.70 7.24 -9.41
CA ASN A 151 8.16 7.40 -9.20
C ASN A 151 9.03 6.64 -10.22
N PHE A 152 8.50 5.62 -10.90
CA PHE A 152 9.27 4.79 -11.84
C PHE A 152 8.66 4.72 -13.25
N SER A 153 7.62 5.50 -13.53
CA SER A 153 6.91 5.49 -14.81
C SER A 153 6.40 6.90 -15.14
N SER A 154 5.55 7.02 -16.17
CA SER A 154 5.01 8.31 -16.61
C SER A 154 3.94 8.91 -15.69
N GLY A 155 3.68 8.32 -14.51
CA GLY A 155 2.60 8.73 -13.62
C GLY A 155 1.20 8.39 -14.15
N LEU A 156 0.19 8.97 -13.49
CA LEU A 156 -1.24 8.90 -13.86
C LEU A 156 -1.79 10.27 -14.28
N GLY A 157 -0.90 11.21 -14.63
CA GLY A 157 -1.23 12.61 -14.88
C GLY A 157 -1.42 13.41 -13.60
N ASP A 158 -1.85 14.66 -13.75
CA ASP A 158 -2.03 15.58 -12.64
C ASP A 158 -3.39 15.40 -11.96
N PHE A 159 -3.40 15.55 -10.64
CA PHE A 159 -4.60 15.46 -9.80
C PHE A 159 -4.74 16.72 -8.97
N GLY A 160 -5.96 17.26 -8.90
CA GLY A 160 -6.30 18.37 -8.01
C GLY A 160 -6.60 17.89 -6.58
N LEU A 161 -7.03 16.64 -6.42
CA LEU A 161 -7.38 16.05 -5.14
C LEU A 161 -6.83 14.62 -5.01
N MET A 162 -6.21 14.32 -3.88
CA MET A 162 -5.85 12.97 -3.47
C MET A 162 -6.60 12.61 -2.19
N ILE A 163 -7.20 11.43 -2.17
CA ILE A 163 -7.85 10.87 -1.00
C ILE A 163 -7.15 9.58 -0.61
N CYS A 164 -6.50 9.59 0.54
CA CYS A 164 -5.83 8.46 1.16
C CYS A 164 -6.81 7.78 2.13
N ASP A 165 -7.52 6.76 1.64
CA ASP A 165 -8.41 5.95 2.48
C ASP A 165 -7.62 4.91 3.26
N GLU A 166 -8.05 4.67 4.49
CA GLU A 166 -7.25 4.03 5.53
C GLU A 166 -5.87 4.68 5.67
N GLY A 167 -5.85 6.01 5.77
CA GLY A 167 -4.65 6.84 5.87
C GLY A 167 -3.66 6.44 6.98
N HIS A 168 -4.10 5.67 7.99
CA HIS A 168 -3.22 5.07 8.99
C HIS A 168 -2.22 4.07 8.39
N SER A 169 -2.53 3.47 7.23
CA SER A 169 -1.69 2.51 6.51
C SER A 169 -0.63 3.18 5.62
N VAL A 170 -0.68 4.50 5.44
CA VAL A 170 0.25 5.26 4.58
C VAL A 170 1.70 5.03 4.99
N PHE A 171 1.99 5.05 6.29
CA PHE A 171 3.34 4.83 6.81
C PHE A 171 3.91 3.49 6.33
N GLY A 172 3.16 2.40 6.53
CA GLY A 172 3.57 1.07 6.11
C GLY A 172 3.68 0.93 4.59
N ALA A 173 2.81 1.60 3.83
CA ALA A 173 2.91 1.61 2.37
C ALA A 173 4.19 2.30 1.86
N MET A 174 4.52 3.46 2.44
CA MET A 174 5.76 4.19 2.14
C MET A 174 7.00 3.41 2.59
N GLU A 175 6.99 2.85 3.81
CA GLU A 175 8.10 2.05 4.34
C GLU A 175 8.41 0.86 3.41
N ASN A 176 7.37 0.14 2.98
CA ASN A 176 7.50 -0.98 2.05
C ASN A 176 8.03 -0.55 0.69
N TYR A 177 7.58 0.60 0.17
CA TYR A 177 8.06 1.15 -1.10
C TYR A 177 9.54 1.56 -1.05
N LEU A 178 9.95 2.21 0.05
CA LEU A 178 11.32 2.67 0.25
C LEU A 178 12.29 1.51 0.54
N THR A 179 11.80 0.46 1.19
CA THR A 179 12.62 -0.69 1.60
C THR A 179 13.43 -1.25 0.43
N ILE A 180 14.74 -1.36 0.64
CA ILE A 180 15.64 -2.01 -0.31
C ILE A 180 15.87 -3.44 0.18
N PHE A 181 15.55 -4.42 -0.65
CA PHE A 181 15.90 -5.81 -0.39
C PHE A 181 17.04 -6.25 -1.29
N ILE A 182 18.15 -6.70 -0.71
CA ILE A 182 19.29 -7.25 -1.44
C ILE A 182 19.33 -8.76 -1.20
N SER A 183 19.04 -9.52 -2.26
CA SER A 183 19.01 -10.99 -2.25
C SER A 183 20.42 -11.57 -2.36
N ARG A 184 20.67 -12.66 -1.63
CA ARG A 184 21.92 -13.43 -1.71
C ARG A 184 22.14 -14.02 -3.12
N LEU A 185 21.08 -14.50 -3.76
CA LEU A 185 21.16 -15.10 -5.10
C LEU A 185 21.53 -14.05 -6.14
N ASP A 186 20.87 -12.89 -6.07
CA ASP A 186 21.10 -11.77 -6.98
C ASP A 186 22.56 -11.30 -6.93
N ILE A 187 23.07 -11.04 -5.72
CA ILE A 187 24.43 -10.54 -5.50
C ILE A 187 25.50 -11.60 -5.86
N LYS A 188 25.25 -12.87 -5.54
CA LYS A 188 26.15 -13.97 -5.91
C LYS A 188 26.29 -14.10 -7.42
N SER A 189 25.22 -13.84 -8.19
CA SER A 189 25.25 -13.90 -9.66
C SER A 189 26.18 -12.85 -10.29
N LEU A 190 26.48 -11.77 -9.56
CA LEU A 190 27.44 -10.73 -9.95
C LEU A 190 28.87 -11.01 -9.43
N GLY A 191 29.11 -12.14 -8.77
CA GLY A 191 30.40 -12.45 -8.16
C GLY A 191 30.74 -11.59 -6.93
N ILE A 192 29.76 -10.89 -6.37
CA ILE A 192 29.93 -10.01 -5.21
C ILE A 192 29.64 -10.81 -3.94
N ASN A 193 30.42 -10.59 -2.89
CA ASN A 193 30.15 -11.14 -1.56
C ASN A 193 29.56 -10.06 -0.65
N PHE A 194 28.70 -10.46 0.28
CA PHE A 194 28.24 -9.55 1.33
C PHE A 194 29.39 -9.15 2.26
N PRO A 195 29.30 -7.96 2.88
CA PRO A 195 30.34 -7.50 3.80
C PRO A 195 30.45 -8.39 5.04
N GLU A 196 31.64 -8.42 5.65
CA GLU A 196 31.94 -9.22 6.85
C GLU A 196 31.19 -8.75 8.10
N SER A 197 30.94 -7.45 8.21
CA SER A 197 30.20 -6.80 9.32
C SER A 197 28.84 -6.27 8.84
N PRO A 198 27.87 -7.15 8.51
CA PRO A 198 26.62 -6.78 7.87
C PRO A 198 25.59 -6.13 8.81
N ASP A 199 25.96 -5.89 10.07
CA ASP A 199 25.18 -5.19 11.09
C ASP A 199 25.45 -3.68 11.13
N GLN A 200 26.50 -3.21 10.44
CA GLN A 200 26.91 -1.81 10.44
C GLN A 200 26.46 -1.07 9.17
N TRP A 201 25.78 0.07 9.32
CA TRP A 201 25.22 0.84 8.20
C TRP A 201 26.29 1.39 7.25
N ASN A 202 27.32 2.03 7.78
CA ASN A 202 28.44 2.58 7.01
C ASN A 202 29.12 1.52 6.13
N VAL A 203 29.24 0.29 6.64
CA VAL A 203 29.82 -0.83 5.88
C VAL A 203 28.97 -1.15 4.65
N TRP A 204 27.64 -1.12 4.76
CA TRP A 204 26.75 -1.33 3.62
C TRP A 204 26.78 -0.20 2.61
N GLN A 205 26.95 1.05 3.07
CA GLN A 205 27.06 2.20 2.18
C GLN A 205 28.33 2.11 1.32
N SER A 206 29.49 1.90 1.93
CA SER A 206 30.75 1.72 1.19
C SER A 206 30.73 0.45 0.33
N TRP A 207 30.15 -0.65 0.83
CA TRP A 207 29.96 -1.87 0.04
C TRP A 207 29.09 -1.61 -1.20
N ALA A 208 28.00 -0.86 -1.07
CA ALA A 208 27.13 -0.52 -2.20
C ALA A 208 27.86 0.36 -3.21
N GLU A 209 28.61 1.37 -2.79
CA GLU A 209 29.41 2.24 -3.66
C GLU A 209 30.40 1.44 -4.52
N VAL A 210 31.09 0.46 -3.95
CA VAL A 210 32.01 -0.43 -4.68
C VAL A 210 31.26 -1.44 -5.57
N SER A 211 30.06 -1.85 -5.16
CA SER A 211 29.25 -2.83 -5.89
C SER A 211 28.50 -2.23 -7.10
N VAL A 212 28.17 -0.94 -7.05
CA VAL A 212 27.49 -0.22 -8.14
C VAL A 212 28.21 -0.35 -9.49
N PRO A 213 29.52 -0.05 -9.63
CA PRO A 213 30.21 -0.16 -10.90
C PRO A 213 30.24 -1.61 -11.43
N ILE A 214 30.43 -2.61 -10.56
CA ILE A 214 30.40 -4.03 -10.96
C ILE A 214 29.05 -4.40 -11.57
N ALA A 215 27.96 -3.98 -10.91
CA ALA A 215 26.61 -4.21 -11.42
C ALA A 215 26.35 -3.42 -12.72
N ALA A 216 26.88 -2.20 -12.83
CA ALA A 216 26.77 -1.39 -14.05
C ALA A 216 27.47 -2.05 -15.24
N ASP A 217 28.66 -2.60 -15.06
CA ASP A 217 29.39 -3.33 -16.09
C ASP A 217 28.62 -4.58 -16.55
N ALA A 218 28.03 -5.32 -15.62
CA ALA A 218 27.17 -6.46 -15.95
C ALA A 218 25.90 -6.03 -16.73
N VAL A 219 25.27 -4.90 -16.37
CA VAL A 219 24.15 -4.32 -17.14
C VAL A 219 24.60 -3.98 -18.57
N ASN A 220 25.74 -3.29 -18.70
CA ASN A 220 26.29 -2.88 -19.99
C ASN A 220 26.60 -4.08 -20.88
N TRP A 221 27.18 -5.14 -20.32
CA TRP A 221 27.46 -6.39 -21.03
C TRP A 221 26.18 -7.05 -21.55
N MET A 222 25.17 -7.21 -20.70
CA MET A 222 23.87 -7.75 -21.10
C MET A 222 23.17 -6.89 -22.16
N GLU A 223 23.28 -5.56 -22.06
CA GLU A 223 22.71 -4.65 -23.04
C GLU A 223 23.39 -4.80 -24.41
N GLN A 224 24.71 -4.96 -24.44
CA GLN A 224 25.46 -5.24 -25.67
C GLN A 224 25.05 -6.59 -26.28
N GLU A 225 24.86 -7.62 -25.46
CA GLU A 225 24.36 -8.93 -25.92
C GLU A 225 22.98 -8.78 -26.59
N MET A 226 22.05 -8.09 -25.93
CA MET A 226 20.72 -7.81 -26.48
C MET A 226 20.78 -7.00 -27.79
N LYS A 227 21.67 -6.00 -27.88
CA LYS A 227 21.92 -5.24 -29.12
C LYS A 227 22.45 -6.15 -30.24
N GLY A 228 23.28 -7.13 -29.92
CA GLY A 228 23.81 -8.11 -30.86
C GLY A 228 22.74 -8.99 -31.50
N TYR A 229 21.71 -9.42 -30.75
CA TYR A 229 20.56 -10.10 -31.33
C TYR A 229 19.76 -9.17 -32.24
N ARG A 230 19.48 -7.94 -31.78
CA ARG A 230 18.68 -6.97 -32.55
C ARG A 230 19.35 -6.55 -33.86
N SER A 231 20.67 -6.36 -33.88
CA SER A 231 21.41 -5.98 -35.09
C SER A 231 21.39 -7.09 -36.16
N ARG A 232 21.23 -8.35 -35.75
CA ARG A 232 21.04 -9.50 -36.64
C ARG A 232 19.57 -9.76 -36.99
N ASN A 233 18.67 -8.84 -36.63
CA ASN A 233 17.22 -9.00 -36.75
C ASN A 233 16.69 -10.28 -36.07
N GLN A 234 17.36 -10.72 -35.00
CA GLN A 234 16.96 -11.89 -34.21
C GLN A 234 16.17 -11.45 -32.97
N LEU A 235 15.22 -12.29 -32.58
CA LEU A 235 14.50 -12.14 -31.31
C LEU A 235 15.47 -12.36 -30.15
N VAL A 236 15.45 -11.47 -29.17
CA VAL A 236 16.21 -11.66 -27.91
C VAL A 236 15.59 -12.83 -27.16
N PRO A 237 16.38 -13.86 -26.77
CA PRO A 237 15.85 -14.96 -25.97
C PRO A 237 15.32 -14.48 -24.61
N SER A 238 14.19 -15.04 -24.16
CA SER A 238 13.52 -14.62 -22.92
C SER A 238 14.38 -14.73 -21.67
N HIS A 239 15.26 -15.74 -21.60
CA HIS A 239 16.19 -15.91 -20.47
C HIS A 239 17.25 -14.79 -20.41
N VAL A 240 17.76 -14.33 -21.56
CA VAL A 240 18.69 -13.19 -21.64
C VAL A 240 17.99 -11.93 -21.16
N SER A 241 16.79 -11.65 -21.65
CA SER A 241 16.08 -10.44 -21.23
C SER A 241 15.65 -10.47 -19.76
N ARG A 242 15.25 -11.63 -19.24
CA ARG A 242 15.00 -11.81 -17.80
C ARG A 242 16.26 -11.56 -16.97
N ALA A 243 17.40 -12.11 -17.38
CA ALA A 243 18.68 -11.88 -16.70
C ALA A 243 19.04 -10.39 -16.70
N TYR A 244 18.88 -9.70 -17.85
CA TYR A 244 19.10 -8.25 -17.95
C TYR A 244 18.20 -7.48 -16.97
N ARG A 245 16.90 -7.79 -16.93
CA ARG A 245 15.95 -7.15 -16.00
C ARG A 245 16.33 -7.37 -14.54
N THR A 246 16.72 -8.60 -14.18
CA THR A 246 17.19 -8.92 -12.83
C THR A 246 18.43 -8.12 -12.47
N ILE A 247 19.47 -8.15 -13.30
CA ILE A 247 20.74 -7.45 -13.05
C ILE A 247 20.53 -5.93 -13.01
N ASN A 248 19.73 -5.37 -13.92
CA ASN A 248 19.38 -3.95 -13.90
C ASN A 248 18.61 -3.56 -12.64
N GLY A 249 17.70 -4.42 -12.17
CA GLY A 249 17.01 -4.24 -10.89
C GLY A 249 17.93 -4.32 -9.67
N VAL A 250 19.00 -5.14 -9.72
CA VAL A 250 20.06 -5.15 -8.70
C VAL A 250 20.85 -3.86 -8.73
N HIS A 251 21.33 -3.45 -9.90
CA HIS A 251 22.07 -2.20 -10.08
C HIS A 251 21.28 -0.99 -9.56
N ALA A 252 19.98 -0.89 -9.89
CA ALA A 252 19.10 0.17 -9.39
C ALA A 252 18.95 0.14 -7.85
N ARG A 253 18.87 -1.05 -7.24
CA ARG A 253 18.83 -1.19 -5.77
C ARG A 253 20.14 -0.80 -5.11
N LEU A 254 21.28 -1.19 -5.69
CA LEU A 254 22.61 -0.80 -5.20
C LEU A 254 22.81 0.72 -5.27
N LYS A 255 22.44 1.35 -6.40
CA LYS A 255 22.49 2.82 -6.53
C LYS A 255 21.61 3.53 -5.52
N ARG A 256 20.41 3.00 -5.26
CA ARG A 256 19.55 3.56 -4.21
C ARG A 256 20.22 3.42 -2.84
N LEU A 257 20.73 2.24 -2.50
CA LEU A 257 21.37 1.99 -1.21
C LEU A 257 22.59 2.88 -0.98
N SER A 258 23.45 3.08 -2.00
CA SER A 258 24.61 3.97 -1.89
C SER A 258 24.23 5.44 -1.76
N ALA A 259 23.06 5.84 -2.26
CA ALA A 259 22.58 7.22 -2.21
C ALA A 259 21.79 7.56 -0.93
N VAL A 260 21.48 6.58 -0.07
CA VAL A 260 20.80 6.84 1.20
C VAL A 260 21.78 7.53 2.15
N SER A 261 21.47 8.77 2.54
CA SER A 261 22.26 9.56 3.50
C SER A 261 21.93 9.24 4.96
N GLU A 262 20.74 8.70 5.23
CA GLU A 262 20.25 8.42 6.57
C GLU A 262 20.55 6.99 7.01
N GLN A 263 20.74 6.76 8.31
CA GLN A 263 20.89 5.40 8.82
C GLN A 263 19.55 4.65 8.82
N TRP A 264 19.44 3.64 7.96
CA TRP A 264 18.28 2.73 7.94
C TRP A 264 18.51 1.50 8.82
N VAL A 265 17.40 0.86 9.20
CA VAL A 265 17.41 -0.39 9.97
C VAL A 265 17.80 -1.55 9.04
N ILE A 266 18.80 -2.32 9.45
CA ILE A 266 19.24 -3.51 8.72
C ILE A 266 18.53 -4.73 9.33
N GLN A 267 17.82 -5.48 8.49
CA GLN A 267 17.17 -6.73 8.87
C GLN A 267 17.75 -7.89 8.06
N LYS A 268 18.40 -8.83 8.76
CA LYS A 268 18.84 -10.08 8.17
C LYS A 268 17.64 -11.00 7.96
N THR A 269 17.52 -11.53 6.75
CA THR A 269 16.54 -12.56 6.39
C THR A 269 17.28 -13.82 5.96
N TYR A 270 16.56 -14.94 5.82
CA TYR A 270 17.13 -16.16 5.25
C TYR A 270 17.67 -15.95 3.82
N HIS A 271 17.00 -15.10 3.04
CA HIS A 271 17.30 -14.89 1.61
C HIS A 271 18.23 -13.70 1.31
N GLY A 272 18.61 -12.90 2.32
CA GLY A 272 19.38 -11.67 2.10
C GLY A 272 19.16 -10.62 3.19
N TYR A 273 19.29 -9.35 2.84
CA TYR A 273 19.17 -8.23 3.78
C TYR A 273 18.12 -7.22 3.32
N ARG A 274 17.28 -6.75 4.26
CA ARG A 274 16.36 -5.63 4.05
C ARG A 274 16.92 -4.40 4.73
N PHE A 275 16.87 -3.27 4.04
CA PHE A 275 17.20 -1.95 4.56
C PHE A 275 15.91 -1.16 4.63
N VAL A 276 15.48 -0.83 5.84
CA VAL A 276 14.15 -0.25 6.12
C VAL A 276 14.34 1.13 6.75
N PRO A 277 13.76 2.20 6.19
CA PRO A 277 13.84 3.52 6.81
C PRO A 277 13.17 3.51 8.19
N LYS A 278 13.78 4.17 9.17
CA LYS A 278 13.17 4.31 10.51
C LYS A 278 11.93 5.20 10.48
N TRP A 279 11.96 6.22 9.62
CA TRP A 279 10.91 7.20 9.45
C TRP A 279 10.71 7.49 7.97
N VAL A 280 9.46 7.72 7.57
CA VAL A 280 9.12 8.00 6.17
C VAL A 280 8.78 9.47 5.94
N SER A 281 8.78 10.30 6.99
CA SER A 281 8.44 11.72 6.93
C SER A 281 9.27 12.51 5.92
N ASN A 282 10.56 12.18 5.79
CA ASN A 282 11.48 12.85 4.87
C ASN A 282 11.26 12.44 3.40
N TYR A 283 10.39 11.46 3.17
CA TYR A 283 10.12 10.85 1.87
C TYR A 283 8.67 11.12 1.39
N SER A 284 7.93 11.99 2.09
CA SER A 284 6.51 12.25 1.85
C SER A 284 6.19 12.71 0.42
N GLU A 285 7.13 13.39 -0.24
CA GLU A 285 7.03 13.80 -1.65
C GLU A 285 6.88 12.62 -2.62
N HIS A 286 7.37 11.43 -2.30
CA HIS A 286 7.16 10.24 -3.14
C HIS A 286 5.68 9.84 -3.23
N LEU A 287 4.91 10.13 -2.17
CA LEU A 287 3.49 9.84 -2.09
C LEU A 287 2.66 11.04 -2.56
N PHE A 288 2.86 12.19 -1.92
CA PHE A 288 1.99 13.36 -2.09
C PHE A 288 2.33 14.19 -3.33
N GLY A 289 3.59 14.14 -3.78
CA GLY A 289 4.10 14.88 -4.93
C GLY A 289 3.62 16.32 -4.95
N LYS A 290 3.11 16.77 -6.10
CA LYS A 290 2.59 18.13 -6.30
C LYS A 290 1.07 18.26 -6.13
N VAL A 291 0.39 17.23 -5.61
CA VAL A 291 -1.08 17.28 -5.47
C VAL A 291 -1.45 18.38 -4.47
N PRO A 292 -2.30 19.36 -4.86
CA PRO A 292 -2.53 20.56 -4.06
C PRO A 292 -3.51 20.35 -2.91
N LYS A 293 -4.38 19.34 -2.98
CA LYS A 293 -5.34 18.99 -1.92
C LYS A 293 -5.25 17.52 -1.59
N ILE A 294 -4.98 17.20 -0.32
CA ILE A 294 -4.75 15.84 0.16
C ILE A 294 -5.60 15.57 1.39
N VAL A 295 -6.46 14.56 1.31
CA VAL A 295 -7.24 14.04 2.43
C VAL A 295 -6.60 12.75 2.95
N LEU A 296 -6.38 12.66 4.24
CA LEU A 296 -6.04 11.42 4.95
C LEU A 296 -7.24 11.05 5.80
N MET A 297 -7.86 9.90 5.56
CA MET A 297 -9.01 9.47 6.36
C MET A 297 -8.82 8.08 6.95
N SER A 298 -9.17 7.92 8.22
CA SER A 298 -9.12 6.62 8.92
C SER A 298 -9.94 6.71 10.21
N ALA A 299 -10.38 5.57 10.74
CA ALA A 299 -11.03 5.52 12.06
C ALA A 299 -10.06 5.72 13.22
N ILE A 300 -8.77 5.52 13.00
CA ILE A 300 -7.71 5.59 14.01
C ILE A 300 -6.63 6.60 13.61
N LEU A 301 -6.99 7.60 12.81
CA LEU A 301 -6.05 8.64 12.41
C LEU A 301 -5.75 9.54 13.60
N SER A 302 -4.48 9.88 13.80
CA SER A 302 -4.06 10.84 14.83
C SER A 302 -3.11 11.87 14.23
N HIS A 303 -3.00 13.03 14.88
CA HIS A 303 -2.00 14.03 14.51
C HIS A 303 -0.59 13.43 14.45
N ARG A 304 -0.25 12.55 15.40
CA ARG A 304 1.05 11.85 15.43
C ARG A 304 1.25 10.95 14.22
N SER A 305 0.21 10.23 13.78
CA SER A 305 0.28 9.40 12.57
C SER A 305 0.55 10.26 11.32
N ALA A 306 -0.04 11.47 11.25
CA ALA A 306 0.19 12.41 10.17
C ALA A 306 1.63 12.98 10.21
N ASP A 307 2.17 13.27 11.40
CA ASP A 307 3.55 13.74 11.57
C ASP A 307 4.55 12.68 11.06
N TYR A 308 4.33 11.39 11.35
CA TYR A 308 5.22 10.30 10.93
C TYR A 308 5.30 10.09 9.41
N ILE A 309 4.31 10.58 8.66
CA ILE A 309 4.28 10.54 7.20
C ILE A 309 4.63 11.88 6.56
N GLY A 310 5.13 12.84 7.36
CA GLY A 310 5.65 14.12 6.87
C GLY A 310 4.58 15.13 6.54
N VAL A 311 3.40 15.03 7.17
CA VAL A 311 2.33 16.03 7.01
C VAL A 311 2.56 17.16 8.02
N PRO A 312 2.87 18.37 7.56
CA PRO A 312 3.20 19.50 8.44
C PRO A 312 2.02 19.94 9.31
N SER A 313 2.30 20.42 10.52
CA SER A 313 1.31 20.94 11.47
C SER A 313 1.11 22.46 11.40
N ASN A 314 1.92 23.17 10.60
CA ASN A 314 2.04 24.64 10.61
C ASN A 314 1.02 25.35 9.69
N GLY A 315 -0.28 25.21 9.97
CA GLY A 315 -1.34 25.90 9.23
C GLY A 315 -1.65 25.33 7.83
N SER A 316 -0.83 24.39 7.37
CA SER A 316 -1.01 23.63 6.13
C SER A 316 -1.89 22.37 6.31
N ARG A 317 -2.29 22.06 7.55
CA ARG A 317 -3.11 20.91 7.93
C ARG A 317 -4.36 21.33 8.68
N ALA A 318 -5.52 21.02 8.12
CA ALA A 318 -6.81 21.04 8.80
C ALA A 318 -7.11 19.65 9.40
N TRP A 319 -8.05 19.61 10.35
CA TRP A 319 -8.45 18.37 11.02
C TRP A 319 -9.95 18.35 11.28
N ILE A 320 -10.59 17.23 10.97
CA ILE A 320 -11.98 16.94 11.33
C ILE A 320 -11.98 15.63 12.11
N GLU A 321 -12.62 15.66 13.27
CA GLU A 321 -12.83 14.48 14.12
C GLU A 321 -14.33 14.33 14.35
N MET A 322 -14.84 13.12 14.17
CA MET A 322 -16.26 12.83 14.30
C MET A 322 -16.47 11.75 15.36
N ASP A 323 -17.46 11.99 16.23
CA ASP A 323 -17.84 11.04 17.25
C ASP A 323 -18.49 9.78 16.64
N SER A 324 -18.38 8.67 17.36
CA SER A 324 -19.09 7.44 17.03
C SER A 324 -20.58 7.61 17.34
N HIS A 325 -21.41 7.41 16.32
CA HIS A 325 -22.87 7.41 16.47
C HIS A 325 -23.42 6.04 16.91
N PHE A 326 -22.56 5.02 17.04
CA PHE A 326 -22.96 3.72 17.58
C PHE A 326 -23.12 3.82 19.11
N PRO A 327 -24.25 3.34 19.67
CA PRO A 327 -24.45 3.32 21.12
C PRO A 327 -23.34 2.52 21.81
N PRO A 328 -22.59 3.11 22.76
CA PRO A 328 -21.50 2.42 23.47
C PRO A 328 -21.95 1.12 24.16
N GLU A 329 -23.20 1.09 24.61
CA GLU A 329 -23.85 -0.06 25.26
C GLU A 329 -23.84 -1.33 24.38
N ASN A 330 -23.82 -1.15 23.06
CA ASN A 330 -23.81 -2.26 22.09
C ASN A 330 -22.40 -2.81 21.83
N THR A 331 -21.35 -2.10 22.25
CA THR A 331 -19.94 -2.45 22.02
C THR A 331 -19.12 -2.35 23.31
N PRO A 332 -19.46 -3.09 24.39
CA PRO A 332 -18.76 -2.96 25.65
C PRO A 332 -17.33 -3.51 25.56
N ILE A 333 -16.37 -2.76 26.09
CA ILE A 333 -14.96 -3.15 26.16
C ILE A 333 -14.64 -3.63 27.58
N TRP A 334 -14.32 -4.92 27.72
CA TRP A 334 -13.99 -5.54 29.01
C TRP A 334 -12.49 -5.78 29.12
N HIS A 335 -11.82 -5.11 30.06
CA HIS A 335 -10.44 -5.44 30.43
C HIS A 335 -10.44 -6.52 31.51
N ILE A 336 -9.97 -7.73 31.17
CA ILE A 336 -9.94 -8.89 32.07
C ILE A 336 -8.49 -9.24 32.41
N PRO A 337 -7.88 -8.61 33.43
CA PRO A 337 -6.48 -8.86 33.79
C PRO A 337 -6.34 -10.28 34.37
N THR A 338 -5.77 -11.19 33.58
CA THR A 338 -5.67 -12.61 33.96
C THR A 338 -4.24 -13.05 34.17
N ALA A 339 -3.39 -12.86 33.16
CA ALA A 339 -1.98 -13.21 33.20
C ALA A 339 -1.22 -12.25 32.29
N ARG A 340 0.00 -11.89 32.69
CA ARG A 340 0.86 -10.99 31.92
C ARG A 340 1.56 -11.79 30.82
N ILE A 341 1.05 -11.69 29.59
CA ILE A 341 1.58 -12.49 28.47
C ILE A 341 2.64 -11.68 27.70
N ASN A 342 3.91 -11.86 28.05
CA ASN A 342 5.08 -11.23 27.43
C ASN A 342 6.11 -12.29 26.98
N TYR A 343 7.30 -11.89 26.55
CA TYR A 343 8.32 -12.83 26.07
C TYR A 343 8.91 -13.74 27.17
N ARG A 344 8.72 -13.40 28.44
CA ARG A 344 9.16 -14.17 29.61
C ARG A 344 8.06 -15.07 30.17
N THR A 345 6.89 -15.12 29.53
CA THR A 345 5.78 -15.94 30.01
C THR A 345 6.17 -17.41 29.91
N ASP A 346 6.07 -18.10 31.03
CA ASP A 346 6.35 -19.51 31.16
C ASP A 346 5.14 -20.37 30.75
N ASP A 347 5.33 -21.69 30.85
CA ASP A 347 4.29 -22.66 30.51
C ASP A 347 3.04 -22.54 31.41
N TYR A 348 3.27 -22.25 32.69
CA TYR A 348 2.22 -22.07 33.68
C TYR A 348 1.37 -20.83 33.36
N GLY A 349 2.00 -19.68 33.10
CA GLY A 349 1.31 -18.46 32.70
C GLY A 349 0.54 -18.61 31.38
N SER A 350 1.11 -19.37 30.43
CA SER A 350 0.43 -19.70 29.18
C SER A 350 -0.82 -20.57 29.40
N THR A 351 -0.77 -21.50 30.34
CA THR A 351 -1.90 -22.36 30.72
C THR A 351 -3.01 -21.58 31.39
N ILE A 352 -2.69 -20.67 32.32
CA ILE A 352 -3.67 -19.76 32.93
C ILE A 352 -4.37 -18.91 31.85
N TRP A 353 -3.60 -18.40 30.89
CA TRP A 353 -4.12 -17.60 29.79
C TRP A 353 -5.08 -18.39 28.89
N CYS A 354 -4.69 -19.59 28.46
CA CYS A 354 -5.57 -20.46 27.65
C CYS A 354 -6.85 -20.84 28.43
N SER A 355 -6.72 -21.18 29.71
CA SER A 355 -7.87 -21.54 30.56
C SER A 355 -8.89 -20.40 30.67
N ARG A 356 -8.42 -19.15 30.78
CA ARG A 356 -9.32 -18.00 30.79
C ARG A 356 -10.04 -17.80 29.46
N ILE A 357 -9.34 -17.97 28.33
CA ILE A 357 -9.97 -17.89 27.01
C ILE A 357 -11.06 -18.95 26.89
N ASP A 358 -10.78 -20.19 27.30
CA ASP A 358 -11.77 -21.27 27.33
C ASP A 358 -12.99 -20.93 28.20
N GLN A 359 -12.80 -20.31 29.37
CA GLN A 359 -13.91 -19.87 30.22
C GLN A 359 -14.81 -18.84 29.54
N ILE A 360 -14.23 -17.95 28.72
CA ILE A 360 -14.98 -16.97 27.94
C ILE A 360 -15.75 -17.68 26.82
N ILE A 361 -15.09 -18.56 26.06
CA ILE A 361 -15.71 -19.32 24.97
C ILE A 361 -16.87 -20.17 25.49
N GLN A 362 -16.68 -20.89 26.60
CA GLN A 362 -17.69 -21.76 27.20
C GLN A 362 -19.01 -21.04 27.48
N ARG A 363 -18.98 -19.75 27.82
CA ARG A 363 -20.17 -18.93 28.11
C ARG A 363 -20.72 -18.19 26.89
N ARG A 364 -20.14 -18.40 25.70
CA ARG A 364 -20.41 -17.66 24.46
C ARG A 364 -20.50 -18.57 23.23
N LEU A 365 -20.85 -19.84 23.41
CA LEU A 365 -21.05 -20.80 22.31
C LEU A 365 -22.27 -20.48 21.43
N ASP A 366 -23.08 -19.50 21.83
CA ASP A 366 -24.24 -18.99 21.11
C ASP A 366 -23.90 -18.08 19.91
N ARG A 367 -22.61 -17.72 19.73
CA ARG A 367 -22.18 -16.75 18.72
C ARG A 367 -20.80 -17.07 18.15
N LYS A 368 -20.52 -16.48 16.99
CA LYS A 368 -19.17 -16.48 16.42
C LYS A 368 -18.27 -15.50 17.18
N GLY A 369 -17.00 -15.85 17.32
CA GLY A 369 -15.98 -15.01 17.95
C GLY A 369 -14.67 -15.07 17.19
N ILE A 370 -13.82 -14.06 17.40
CA ILE A 370 -12.47 -14.00 16.85
C ILE A 370 -11.50 -13.79 18.02
N VAL A 371 -10.43 -14.58 18.07
CA VAL A 371 -9.36 -14.42 19.07
C VAL A 371 -8.12 -13.88 18.38
N PHE A 372 -7.79 -12.63 18.67
CA PHE A 372 -6.54 -12.03 18.20
C PHE A 372 -5.39 -12.35 19.17
N THR A 373 -4.31 -12.90 18.63
CA THR A 373 -3.06 -13.13 19.37
C THR A 373 -1.94 -12.30 18.75
N VAL A 374 -0.91 -11.98 19.55
CA VAL A 374 0.21 -11.15 19.09
C VAL A 374 1.23 -11.91 18.21
N SER A 375 1.10 -13.24 18.07
CA SER A 375 1.95 -14.05 17.20
C SER A 375 1.28 -15.36 16.80
N TYR A 376 1.66 -15.89 15.63
CA TYR A 376 1.20 -17.22 15.17
C TYR A 376 1.60 -18.36 16.12
N GLU A 377 2.75 -18.23 16.78
CA GLU A 377 3.17 -19.20 17.80
C GLU A 377 2.17 -19.26 18.95
N ARG A 378 1.68 -18.11 19.42
CA ARG A 378 0.64 -18.04 20.46
C ARG A 378 -0.72 -18.52 19.96
N ALA A 379 -1.08 -18.25 18.71
CA ALA A 379 -2.28 -18.80 18.10
C ALA A 379 -2.23 -20.34 18.08
N LYS A 380 -1.12 -20.92 17.63
CA LYS A 380 -0.89 -22.38 17.63
C LYS A 380 -0.87 -22.96 19.03
N LEU A 381 -0.24 -22.28 19.98
CA LEU A 381 -0.22 -22.69 21.38
C LEU A 381 -1.65 -22.76 21.95
N LEU A 382 -2.45 -21.72 21.75
CA LEU A 382 -3.85 -21.69 22.17
C LEU A 382 -4.64 -22.83 21.51
N LEU A 383 -4.52 -22.98 20.19
CA LEU A 383 -5.22 -24.05 19.46
C LEU A 383 -4.82 -25.45 19.96
N SER A 384 -3.54 -25.66 20.31
CA SER A 384 -3.07 -26.96 20.80
C SER A 384 -3.58 -27.32 22.19
N ARG A 385 -3.94 -26.32 23.02
CA ARG A 385 -4.30 -26.50 24.44
C ARG A 385 -5.76 -26.25 24.75
N SER A 386 -6.47 -25.48 23.92
CA SER A 386 -7.87 -25.12 24.16
C SER A 386 -8.75 -26.37 24.14
N ARG A 387 -9.67 -26.44 25.10
CA ARG A 387 -10.75 -27.45 25.11
C ARG A 387 -11.75 -27.26 23.95
N PHE A 388 -11.72 -26.11 23.29
CA PHE A 388 -12.59 -25.75 22.18
C PHE A 388 -11.87 -25.75 20.82
N LYS A 389 -10.68 -26.36 20.74
CA LYS A 389 -9.89 -26.40 19.50
C LYS A 389 -10.65 -26.94 18.29
N ASP A 390 -11.58 -27.88 18.50
CA ASP A 390 -12.33 -28.53 17.41
C ASP A 390 -13.37 -27.60 16.75
N ILE A 391 -13.69 -26.47 17.39
CA ILE A 391 -14.57 -25.43 16.83
C ILE A 391 -13.81 -24.15 16.45
N MET A 392 -12.47 -24.16 16.57
CA MET A 392 -11.61 -23.05 16.16
C MET A 392 -11.11 -23.27 14.73
N PHE A 393 -11.08 -22.18 13.96
CA PHE A 393 -10.49 -22.15 12.62
C PHE A 393 -9.31 -21.17 12.64
N THR A 394 -8.17 -21.57 12.07
CA THR A 394 -6.95 -20.74 11.97
C THR A 394 -6.62 -20.39 10.54
#